data_AF-A0A6H0XPR9-F1
#
_entry.id   AF-A0A6H0XPR9-F1
#
_cell.length_a   1.000
_cell.length_b   1.000
_cell.length_c   1.000
_cell.angle_alpha   90.00
_cell.angle_beta   90.00
_cell.angle_gamma   90.00
#
_symmetry.space_group_name_H-M   'P 1'
#
loop_
_entity.id
_entity.type
_entity.pdbx_description
1 polymer ?
#
loop_
_entity_poly.entity_id
_entity_poly.type
_entity_poly.pdbx_seq_one_letter_code
_entity_poly.pdbx_strand_id
1 'polypeptide(L)'
;MERKYCLLIGISIFAVCDFWSGTGFNATGQQPTPDLPWGNPLKADGSGTGGPNWVHYITNTYNDSLVLTYNYAAGGAYIDPEGRTGEHQKLQQQILVDFTQTQWTADTSLFLIWAGVNDVIETSDEREFEEKFKELRKLLDHLHNIGARNFLLFNTAPLDRSPRGYAEANKSWIHQIQPWNENITHVAKLDKDASMFLFDTHKLFGNVMDDPSILEESAGFKNVTGFCPSCE
;
A
#
# COMPACT_ATOMS: atom_id res chain seq x y z
N MET A 1 -1.82 45.63 -1.00
CA MET A 1 -2.32 44.42 -1.69
C MET A 1 -1.54 43.24 -1.16
N GLU A 2 -2.07 42.60 -0.12
CA GLU A 2 -1.51 41.39 0.46
C GLU A 2 -1.61 40.26 -0.55
N ARG A 3 -0.46 39.70 -0.95
CA ARG A 3 -0.44 38.41 -1.63
C ARG A 3 -0.86 37.39 -0.57
N LYS A 4 -2.12 36.95 -0.62
CA LYS A 4 -2.55 35.74 0.05
C LYS A 4 -1.65 34.63 -0.46
N TYR A 5 -0.77 34.13 0.39
CA TYR A 5 -0.12 32.85 0.18
C TYR A 5 -1.26 31.82 0.14
N CYS A 6 -1.70 31.44 -1.06
CA CYS A 6 -2.34 30.15 -1.21
C CYS A 6 -1.31 29.14 -0.73
N LEU A 7 -1.49 28.58 0.47
CA LEU A 7 -0.92 27.27 0.74
C LEU A 7 -1.34 26.41 -0.45
N LEU A 8 -0.39 25.87 -1.20
CA LEU A 8 -0.68 24.74 -2.07
C LEU A 8 -1.17 23.65 -1.13
N ILE A 9 -2.49 23.50 -1.05
CA ILE A 9 -3.13 22.43 -0.29
C ILE A 9 -2.85 21.16 -1.09
N GLY A 10 -1.70 20.56 -0.85
CA GLY A 10 -1.33 19.29 -1.42
C GLY A 10 -2.10 18.15 -0.77
N ILE A 11 -2.25 17.04 -1.48
CA ILE A 11 -2.82 15.81 -0.91
C ILE A 11 -1.75 15.17 -0.05
N SER A 12 -2.05 14.92 1.23
CA SER A 12 -1.20 14.11 2.10
C SER A 12 -1.52 12.63 1.90
N ILE A 13 -0.55 11.87 1.40
CA ILE A 13 -0.64 10.42 1.27
C ILE A 13 0.01 9.77 2.48
N PHE A 14 -0.76 8.94 3.17
CA PHE A 14 -0.28 8.06 4.24
C PHE A 14 -0.27 6.63 3.73
N ALA A 15 0.89 6.12 3.33
CA ALA A 15 1.02 4.77 2.80
C ALA A 15 1.40 3.78 3.89
N VAL A 16 0.54 2.80 4.10
CA VAL A 16 0.69 1.70 5.06
C VAL A 16 0.68 0.41 4.25
N CYS A 17 1.84 -0.22 4.09
CA CYS A 17 2.00 -1.35 3.18
C CYS A 17 3.12 -2.30 3.60
N ASP A 18 3.25 -3.38 2.83
CA ASP A 18 4.39 -4.30 2.89
C ASP A 18 5.59 -3.82 2.01
N PHE A 19 6.45 -4.75 1.59
CA PHE A 19 7.69 -4.47 0.86
C PHE A 19 7.46 -3.85 -0.53
N TRP A 20 6.24 -3.93 -1.08
CA TRP A 20 5.91 -3.38 -2.41
C TRP A 20 5.91 -1.86 -2.44
N SER A 21 5.71 -1.22 -1.29
CA SER A 21 5.61 0.23 -1.18
C SER A 21 6.73 0.86 -0.34
N GLY A 22 7.61 0.06 0.27
CA GLY A 22 8.70 0.58 1.12
C GLY A 22 9.60 1.60 0.38
N THR A 23 9.87 2.74 1.04
CA THR A 23 10.81 3.76 0.54
C THR A 23 11.90 4.13 1.55
N GLY A 24 11.85 3.55 2.76
CA GLY A 24 12.81 3.84 3.84
C GLY A 24 12.55 5.15 4.58
N PHE A 25 11.33 5.68 4.54
CA PHE A 25 10.91 6.90 5.23
C PHE A 25 11.24 6.86 6.73
N ASN A 26 11.83 7.96 7.23
CA ASN A 26 12.08 8.14 8.67
C ASN A 26 11.05 9.09 9.29
N ALA A 27 10.10 8.53 10.05
CA ALA A 27 9.07 9.28 10.77
C ALA A 27 9.61 10.30 11.80
N THR A 28 10.86 10.13 12.26
CA THR A 28 11.52 11.07 13.19
C THR A 28 12.47 12.05 12.47
N GLY A 29 12.63 11.90 11.15
CA GLY A 29 13.48 12.75 10.33
C GLY A 29 12.76 13.99 9.81
N GLN A 30 13.36 14.62 8.79
CA GLN A 30 12.71 15.70 8.06
C GLN A 30 11.38 15.21 7.46
N GLN A 31 10.31 15.94 7.73
CA GLN A 31 8.96 15.62 7.28
C GLN A 31 8.66 16.26 5.91
N PRO A 32 7.73 15.67 5.12
CA PRO A 32 7.28 16.22 3.84
C PRO A 32 6.92 17.70 3.89
N THR A 33 7.41 18.45 2.90
CA THR A 33 7.08 19.86 2.67
C THR A 33 6.84 20.09 1.19
N PRO A 34 6.23 21.21 0.78
CA PRO A 34 6.06 21.55 -0.63
C PRO A 34 7.36 21.51 -1.46
N ASP A 35 8.48 21.93 -0.86
CA ASP A 35 9.79 21.94 -1.52
C ASP A 35 10.52 20.58 -1.41
N LEU A 36 10.08 19.72 -0.49
CA LEU A 36 10.61 18.38 -0.28
C LEU A 36 9.47 17.39 0.01
N PRO A 37 8.72 16.97 -1.02
CA PRO A 37 7.45 16.22 -0.86
C PRO A 37 7.56 14.86 -0.16
N TRP A 38 8.79 14.39 0.07
CA TRP A 38 9.15 13.12 0.72
C TRP A 38 9.67 13.28 2.14
N GLY A 39 10.01 14.52 2.51
CA GLY A 39 10.61 14.86 3.80
C GLY A 39 12.07 14.44 3.93
N ASN A 40 12.37 13.15 3.86
CA ASN A 40 13.73 12.64 4.06
C ASN A 40 14.23 11.86 2.82
N PRO A 41 15.56 11.75 2.65
CA PRO A 41 16.14 11.05 1.51
C PRO A 41 15.61 9.62 1.43
N LEU A 42 15.11 9.26 0.25
CA LEU A 42 14.73 7.88 -0.04
C LEU A 42 15.98 7.00 0.13
N LYS A 43 15.83 5.88 0.83
CA LYS A 43 16.90 4.87 0.86
C LYS A 43 16.98 4.26 -0.53
N ALA A 44 18.17 4.32 -1.15
CA ALA A 44 18.40 3.82 -2.52
C ALA A 44 18.09 2.33 -2.67
N ASP A 45 18.12 1.58 -1.56
CA ASP A 45 17.79 0.16 -1.39
C ASP A 45 16.44 -0.08 -0.70
N GLY A 46 15.64 0.97 -0.48
CA GLY A 46 14.42 0.90 0.33
C GLY A 46 13.24 0.22 -0.36
N SER A 47 13.29 0.04 -1.68
CA SER A 47 12.23 -0.56 -2.50
C SER A 47 12.63 -1.94 -3.00
N GLY A 48 11.68 -2.89 -3.01
CA GLY A 48 11.88 -4.23 -3.56
C GLY A 48 12.06 -4.30 -5.08
N THR A 49 12.21 -3.16 -5.76
CA THR A 49 12.23 -3.04 -7.23
C THR A 49 13.61 -2.71 -7.81
N GLY A 50 14.63 -2.48 -6.98
CA GLY A 50 15.97 -2.06 -7.44
C GLY A 50 16.03 -0.62 -7.98
N GLY A 51 15.01 0.19 -7.68
CA GLY A 51 14.84 1.57 -8.14
C GLY A 51 13.55 2.20 -7.60
N PRO A 52 13.06 3.32 -8.14
CA PRO A 52 11.78 3.90 -7.71
C PRO A 52 10.61 2.91 -7.76
N ASN A 53 9.74 2.89 -6.74
CA ASN A 53 8.50 2.11 -6.72
C ASN A 53 7.28 2.99 -7.08
N TRP A 54 6.08 2.41 -7.09
CA TRP A 54 4.84 3.11 -7.46
C TRP A 54 4.59 4.37 -6.60
N VAL A 55 4.93 4.32 -5.31
CA VAL A 55 4.82 5.48 -4.41
C VAL A 55 5.64 6.64 -4.98
N HIS A 56 6.87 6.39 -5.43
CA HIS A 56 7.72 7.41 -6.06
C HIS A 56 7.01 8.14 -7.21
N TYR A 57 6.40 7.37 -8.10
CA TYR A 57 5.78 7.91 -9.30
C TYR A 57 4.52 8.73 -9.00
N ILE A 58 3.67 8.30 -8.05
CA ILE A 58 2.45 9.06 -7.71
C ILE A 58 2.76 10.39 -7.01
N THR A 59 3.90 10.52 -6.35
CA THR A 59 4.27 11.74 -5.62
C THR A 59 5.02 12.74 -6.50
N ASN A 60 5.84 12.29 -7.45
CA ASN A 60 6.72 13.17 -8.24
C ASN A 60 6.41 13.25 -9.74
N THR A 61 5.88 12.18 -10.33
CA THR A 61 5.83 12.04 -11.80
C THR A 61 4.42 12.16 -12.33
N TYR A 62 3.47 11.44 -11.71
CA TYR A 62 2.09 11.32 -12.17
C TYR A 62 1.11 12.05 -11.24
N ASN A 63 1.53 13.20 -10.71
CA ASN A 63 0.68 14.09 -9.91
C ASN A 63 0.32 15.34 -10.71
N ASP A 64 -0.96 15.71 -10.69
CA ASP A 64 -1.46 16.97 -11.24
C ASP A 64 -1.40 18.13 -10.23
N SER A 65 -1.16 17.80 -8.95
CA SER A 65 -1.07 18.73 -7.83
C SER A 65 -0.01 18.27 -6.84
N LEU A 66 0.50 19.16 -6.00
CA LEU A 66 1.44 18.80 -4.94
C LEU A 66 0.91 17.62 -4.10
N VAL A 67 1.72 16.58 -3.95
CA VAL A 67 1.44 15.44 -3.09
C VAL A 67 2.51 15.37 -2.01
N LEU A 68 2.15 15.41 -0.74
CA LEU A 68 3.06 15.20 0.39
C LEU A 68 2.95 13.75 0.83
N THR A 69 4.03 12.98 0.83
CA THR A 69 3.96 11.54 1.08
C THR A 69 4.65 11.13 2.37
N TYR A 70 3.83 10.62 3.30
CA TYR A 70 4.22 10.03 4.57
C TYR A 70 4.12 8.51 4.43
N ASN A 71 5.21 7.88 4.02
CA ASN A 71 5.19 6.45 3.68
C ASN A 71 5.67 5.59 4.84
N TYR A 72 4.75 5.07 5.64
CA TYR A 72 5.08 4.20 6.76
C TYR A 72 5.30 2.74 6.35
N ALA A 73 5.14 2.39 5.07
CA ALA A 73 5.29 1.02 4.59
C ALA A 73 6.59 0.34 5.06
N ALA A 74 6.44 -0.87 5.60
CA ALA A 74 7.54 -1.68 6.07
C ALA A 74 7.41 -3.10 5.53
N GLY A 75 8.51 -3.60 4.94
CA GLY A 75 8.58 -4.97 4.44
C GLY A 75 8.24 -5.99 5.54
N GLY A 76 7.48 -7.02 5.16
CA GLY A 76 7.03 -8.08 6.06
C GLY A 76 5.86 -7.72 6.97
N ALA A 77 5.16 -6.61 6.76
CA ALA A 77 3.96 -6.30 7.55
C ALA A 77 2.82 -7.31 7.33
N TYR A 78 2.15 -7.69 8.42
CA TYR A 78 0.96 -8.56 8.44
C TYR A 78 -0.21 -7.85 9.10
N ILE A 79 -1.42 -8.35 8.84
CA ILE A 79 -2.56 -8.09 9.71
C ILE A 79 -2.55 -9.14 10.82
N ASP A 80 -2.32 -8.67 12.04
CA ASP A 80 -2.13 -9.57 13.18
C ASP A 80 -3.16 -9.37 14.29
N PRO A 81 -4.20 -10.23 14.34
CA PRO A 81 -5.23 -10.15 15.37
C PRO A 81 -4.74 -10.67 16.74
N GLU A 82 -3.59 -11.34 16.80
CA GLU A 82 -3.10 -12.04 17.99
C GLU A 82 -2.11 -11.21 18.83
N GLY A 83 -1.66 -10.05 18.34
CA GLY A 83 -0.67 -9.22 19.04
C GLY A 83 0.71 -9.88 19.13
N ARG A 84 1.06 -10.70 18.14
CA ARG A 84 2.38 -11.26 17.89
C ARG A 84 3.40 -10.14 17.64
N THR A 85 4.65 -10.43 17.97
CA THR A 85 5.76 -9.48 17.89
C THR A 85 6.51 -9.57 16.56
N GLY A 86 7.46 -8.66 16.33
CA GLY A 86 8.33 -8.70 15.15
C GLY A 86 7.64 -8.15 13.90
N GLU A 87 7.58 -8.97 12.85
CA GLU A 87 6.97 -8.61 11.55
C GLU A 87 5.45 -8.38 11.68
N HIS A 88 4.79 -9.14 12.55
CA HIS A 88 3.34 -9.12 12.72
C HIS A 88 2.76 -7.84 13.30
N GLN A 89 3.54 -7.10 14.10
CA GLN A 89 3.11 -5.82 14.68
C GLN A 89 3.36 -4.62 13.74
N LYS A 90 4.04 -4.82 12.60
CA LYS A 90 4.48 -3.70 11.77
C LYS A 90 3.32 -2.89 11.23
N LEU A 91 2.23 -3.52 10.77
CA LEU A 91 1.10 -2.79 10.21
C LEU A 91 0.40 -1.93 11.27
N GLN A 92 0.21 -2.47 12.47
CA GLN A 92 -0.35 -1.76 13.60
C GLN A 92 0.57 -0.59 13.99
N GLN A 93 1.88 -0.81 14.04
CA GLN A 93 2.85 0.26 14.32
C GLN A 93 2.81 1.38 13.27
N GLN A 94 2.51 1.06 12.01
CA GLN A 94 2.34 2.04 10.94
C GLN A 94 1.04 2.84 11.05
N ILE A 95 -0.05 2.21 11.51
CA ILE A 95 -1.37 2.83 11.63
C ILE A 95 -1.52 3.61 12.94
N LEU A 96 -0.93 3.11 14.02
CA LEU A 96 -1.03 3.71 15.35
C LEU A 96 0.06 4.77 15.59
N VAL A 97 0.73 5.25 14.53
CA VAL A 97 1.64 6.39 14.63
C VAL A 97 0.85 7.62 15.06
N ASP A 98 1.48 8.43 15.90
CA ASP A 98 0.95 9.74 16.23
C ASP A 98 1.04 10.69 15.03
N PHE A 99 -0.06 10.82 14.28
CA PHE A 99 -0.15 11.73 13.16
C PHE A 99 -0.32 13.20 13.57
N THR A 100 -0.38 13.54 14.87
CA THR A 100 -0.57 14.93 15.33
C THR A 100 0.59 15.86 14.97
N GLN A 101 1.78 15.30 14.73
CA GLN A 101 2.93 16.05 14.24
C GLN A 101 2.82 16.43 12.75
N THR A 102 1.80 15.92 12.05
CA THR A 102 1.53 16.18 10.64
C THR A 102 0.30 17.07 10.50
N GLN A 103 0.40 18.14 9.70
CA GLN A 103 -0.76 18.97 9.38
C GLN A 103 -1.53 18.35 8.22
N TRP A 104 -2.61 17.62 8.53
CA TRP A 104 -3.54 17.08 7.55
C TRP A 104 -4.98 17.29 8.00
N THR A 105 -5.91 17.30 7.04
CA THR A 105 -7.35 17.31 7.30
C THR A 105 -8.02 16.21 6.50
N ALA A 106 -9.27 15.88 6.85
CA ALA A 106 -10.10 14.95 6.08
C ALA A 106 -10.11 15.28 4.58
N ASP A 107 -10.25 16.56 4.20
CA ASP A 107 -10.40 16.98 2.80
C ASP A 107 -9.09 16.95 2.00
N THR A 108 -7.94 16.81 2.69
CA THR A 108 -6.61 16.97 2.09
C THR A 108 -5.70 15.77 2.37
N SER A 109 -6.30 14.63 2.73
CA SER A 109 -5.57 13.40 3.03
C SER A 109 -6.20 12.17 2.38
N LEU A 110 -5.32 11.24 1.99
CA LEU A 110 -5.66 9.91 1.52
C LEU A 110 -4.80 8.88 2.26
N PHE A 111 -5.46 7.93 2.92
CA PHE A 111 -4.81 6.81 3.60
C PHE A 111 -4.80 5.61 2.66
N LEU A 112 -3.60 5.19 2.24
CA LEU A 112 -3.37 4.07 1.34
C LEU A 112 -3.02 2.83 2.16
N ILE A 113 -3.79 1.76 2.02
CA ILE A 113 -3.55 0.50 2.73
C ILE A 113 -3.39 -0.62 1.71
N TRP A 114 -2.15 -1.07 1.53
CA TRP A 114 -1.80 -2.23 0.71
C TRP A 114 -1.10 -3.28 1.56
N ALA A 115 -1.91 -4.08 2.24
CA ALA A 115 -1.48 -5.22 3.03
C ALA A 115 -2.05 -6.50 2.43
N GLY A 116 -1.48 -7.65 2.80
CA GLY A 116 -2.06 -8.96 2.52
C GLY A 116 -1.18 -9.95 1.80
N VAL A 117 -0.09 -9.54 1.16
CA VAL A 117 0.79 -10.50 0.48
C VAL A 117 1.35 -11.51 1.49
N ASN A 118 1.83 -11.02 2.64
CA ASN A 118 2.37 -11.89 3.68
C ASN A 118 1.28 -12.72 4.37
N ASP A 119 0.11 -12.13 4.62
CA ASP A 119 -1.04 -12.84 5.20
C ASP A 119 -1.54 -13.97 4.31
N VAL A 120 -1.70 -13.73 3.01
CA VAL A 120 -2.09 -14.75 2.03
C VAL A 120 -1.08 -15.88 1.99
N ILE A 121 0.22 -15.57 1.92
CA ILE A 121 1.30 -16.57 1.84
C ILE A 121 1.42 -17.41 3.12
N GLU A 122 1.17 -16.81 4.29
CA GLU A 122 1.21 -17.51 5.58
C GLU A 122 -0.02 -18.39 5.81
N THR A 123 -1.19 -17.95 5.36
CA THR A 123 -2.45 -18.62 5.66
C THR A 123 -2.63 -19.91 4.83
N SER A 124 -3.05 -20.97 5.51
CA SER A 124 -3.39 -22.26 4.88
C SER A 124 -4.89 -22.48 4.76
N ASP A 125 -5.68 -21.72 5.52
CA ASP A 125 -7.13 -21.86 5.66
C ASP A 125 -7.80 -20.48 5.74
N GLU A 126 -8.68 -20.20 4.79
CA GLU A 126 -9.38 -18.90 4.69
C GLU A 126 -10.17 -18.52 5.94
N ARG A 127 -10.51 -19.49 6.81
CA ARG A 127 -11.19 -19.22 8.09
C ARG A 127 -10.38 -18.30 9.01
N GLU A 128 -9.06 -18.28 8.86
CA GLU A 128 -8.18 -17.35 9.59
C GLU A 128 -8.41 -15.88 9.18
N PHE A 129 -8.95 -15.63 7.99
CA PHE A 129 -9.18 -14.27 7.50
C PHE A 129 -10.25 -13.53 8.30
N GLU A 130 -11.19 -14.21 8.94
CA GLU A 130 -12.23 -13.56 9.74
C GLU A 130 -11.63 -12.63 10.82
N GLU A 131 -10.71 -13.15 11.62
CA GLU A 131 -10.08 -12.37 12.70
C GLU A 131 -9.09 -11.34 12.13
N LYS A 132 -8.37 -11.64 11.04
CA LYS A 132 -7.50 -10.65 10.36
C LYS A 132 -8.31 -9.46 9.85
N PHE A 133 -9.39 -9.68 9.11
CA PHE A 133 -10.20 -8.57 8.60
C PHE A 133 -10.98 -7.84 9.70
N LYS A 134 -11.28 -8.50 10.82
CA LYS A 134 -11.79 -7.83 12.01
C LYS A 134 -10.76 -6.89 12.62
N GLU A 135 -9.49 -7.29 12.68
CA GLU A 135 -8.41 -6.42 13.11
C GLU A 135 -8.19 -5.26 12.14
N LEU A 136 -8.20 -5.52 10.82
CA LEU A 136 -8.11 -4.46 9.82
C LEU A 136 -9.21 -3.41 10.00
N ARG A 137 -10.46 -3.84 10.24
CA ARG A 137 -11.57 -2.93 10.50
C ARG A 137 -11.32 -2.06 11.73
N LYS A 138 -10.81 -2.61 12.82
CA LYS A 138 -10.44 -1.80 14.00
C LYS A 138 -9.36 -0.76 13.70
N LEU A 139 -8.38 -1.13 12.87
CA LEU A 139 -7.31 -0.21 12.46
C LEU A 139 -7.85 0.91 11.57
N LEU A 140 -8.78 0.61 10.66
CA LEU A 140 -9.49 1.61 9.86
C LEU A 140 -10.38 2.50 10.74
N ASP A 141 -11.11 1.91 11.70
CA ASP A 141 -11.92 2.65 12.67
C ASP A 141 -11.05 3.61 13.52
N HIS A 142 -9.84 3.18 13.90
CA HIS A 142 -8.88 4.05 14.59
C HIS A 142 -8.53 5.27 13.74
N LEU A 143 -8.14 5.07 12.48
CA LEU A 143 -7.84 6.16 11.54
C LEU A 143 -9.06 7.08 11.37
N HIS A 144 -10.25 6.51 11.22
CA HIS A 144 -11.48 7.27 11.12
C HIS A 144 -11.74 8.11 12.39
N ASN A 145 -11.52 7.55 13.58
CA ASN A 145 -11.72 8.24 14.85
C ASN A 145 -10.75 9.41 15.07
N ILE A 146 -9.55 9.37 14.47
CA ILE A 146 -8.60 10.50 14.51
C ILE A 146 -8.80 11.50 13.36
N GLY A 147 -9.79 11.29 12.48
CA GLY A 147 -10.21 12.26 11.46
C GLY A 147 -9.99 11.84 10.01
N ALA A 148 -9.44 10.66 9.73
CA ALA A 148 -9.27 10.18 8.36
C ALA A 148 -10.62 9.93 7.70
N ARG A 149 -10.81 10.38 6.46
CA ARG A 149 -12.08 10.23 5.72
C ARG A 149 -11.94 9.70 4.32
N ASN A 150 -10.73 9.60 3.77
CA ASN A 150 -10.51 9.00 2.45
C ASN A 150 -9.51 7.86 2.58
N PHE A 151 -9.91 6.68 2.14
CA PHE A 151 -9.12 5.47 2.20
C PHE A 151 -9.07 4.82 0.82
N LEU A 152 -7.88 4.42 0.39
CA LEU A 152 -7.71 3.58 -0.77
C LEU A 152 -7.09 2.25 -0.34
N LEU A 153 -7.88 1.19 -0.47
CA LEU A 153 -7.49 -0.17 -0.18
C LEU A 153 -7.04 -0.85 -1.47
N PHE A 154 -6.09 -1.77 -1.36
CA PHE A 154 -5.62 -2.58 -2.47
C PHE A 154 -5.93 -4.05 -2.20
N ASN A 155 -6.39 -4.76 -3.21
CA ASN A 155 -6.36 -6.21 -3.18
C ASN A 155 -4.94 -6.72 -3.53
N THR A 156 -4.72 -8.02 -3.46
CA THR A 156 -3.41 -8.59 -3.81
C THR A 156 -3.21 -8.65 -5.32
N ALA A 157 -1.97 -8.43 -5.77
CA ALA A 157 -1.57 -8.80 -7.12
C ALA A 157 -1.85 -10.30 -7.37
N PRO A 158 -1.87 -10.77 -8.63
CA PRO A 158 -2.01 -12.19 -8.94
C PRO A 158 -0.74 -12.96 -8.56
N LEU A 159 -0.59 -13.25 -7.27
CA LEU A 159 0.60 -13.86 -6.67
C LEU A 159 0.87 -15.27 -7.23
N ASP A 160 -0.16 -15.99 -7.63
CA ASP A 160 -0.12 -17.28 -8.31
C ASP A 160 0.57 -17.22 -9.68
N ARG A 161 0.54 -16.06 -10.34
CA ARG A 161 1.20 -15.80 -11.62
C ARG A 161 2.60 -15.21 -11.48
N SER A 162 3.10 -15.05 -10.25
CA SER A 162 4.50 -14.67 -10.00
C SER A 162 5.44 -15.87 -10.20
N PRO A 163 6.75 -15.64 -10.38
CA PRO A 163 7.73 -16.73 -10.41
C PRO A 163 7.65 -17.67 -9.20
N ARG A 164 7.38 -17.13 -8.00
CA ARG A 164 7.14 -17.92 -6.79
C ARG A 164 5.84 -18.69 -6.88
N GLY A 165 4.75 -18.06 -7.34
CA GLY A 165 3.45 -18.71 -7.53
C GLY A 165 3.54 -19.92 -8.44
N TYR A 166 4.26 -19.81 -9.56
CA TYR A 166 4.53 -20.95 -10.44
C TYR A 166 5.34 -22.05 -9.77
N ALA A 167 6.39 -21.70 -9.00
CA ALA A 167 7.21 -22.67 -8.29
C ALA A 167 6.47 -23.38 -7.14
N GLU A 168 5.49 -22.69 -6.54
CA GLU A 168 4.73 -23.13 -5.37
C GLU A 168 3.27 -23.45 -5.69
N ALA A 169 2.94 -23.79 -6.95
CA ALA A 169 1.57 -23.99 -7.42
C ALA A 169 0.75 -25.06 -6.65
N ASN A 170 1.41 -25.93 -5.89
CA ASN A 170 0.78 -26.95 -5.04
C ASN A 170 0.61 -26.54 -3.57
N LYS A 171 1.01 -25.32 -3.19
CA LYS A 171 0.88 -24.82 -1.82
C LYS A 171 -0.53 -24.32 -1.56
N SER A 172 -1.00 -24.50 -0.33
CA SER A 172 -2.34 -24.10 0.11
C SER A 172 -2.61 -22.60 -0.05
N TRP A 173 -1.58 -21.76 0.08
CA TRP A 173 -1.69 -20.30 -0.01
C TRP A 173 -2.19 -19.82 -1.39
N ILE A 174 -1.96 -20.58 -2.46
CA ILE A 174 -2.44 -20.27 -3.81
C ILE A 174 -3.96 -20.11 -3.82
N HIS A 175 -4.66 -20.95 -3.06
CA HIS A 175 -6.12 -20.91 -2.96
C HIS A 175 -6.64 -19.77 -2.06
N GLN A 176 -5.76 -19.06 -1.33
CA GLN A 176 -6.14 -18.00 -0.40
C GLN A 176 -6.18 -16.61 -1.04
N ILE A 177 -5.66 -16.46 -2.27
CA ILE A 177 -5.64 -15.20 -3.02
C ILE A 177 -7.07 -14.69 -3.26
N GLN A 178 -7.95 -15.55 -3.78
CA GLN A 178 -9.34 -15.17 -4.08
C GLN A 178 -10.13 -14.82 -2.80
N PRO A 179 -10.15 -15.65 -1.75
CA PRO A 179 -10.84 -15.32 -0.49
C PRO A 179 -10.33 -14.02 0.14
N TRP A 180 -9.03 -13.73 0.09
CA TRP A 180 -8.50 -12.45 0.53
C TRP A 180 -9.06 -11.28 -0.27
N ASN A 181 -9.01 -11.37 -1.60
CA ASN A 181 -9.48 -10.33 -2.51
C ASN A 181 -11.00 -10.07 -2.36
N GLU A 182 -11.78 -11.11 -2.07
CA GLU A 182 -13.21 -10.97 -1.77
C GLU A 182 -13.45 -10.25 -0.42
N ASN A 183 -12.70 -10.60 0.62
CA ASN A 183 -12.83 -9.97 1.94
C ASN A 183 -12.44 -8.48 1.93
N ILE A 184 -11.33 -8.11 1.29
CA ILE A 184 -10.92 -6.69 1.20
C ILE A 184 -11.92 -5.87 0.35
N THR A 185 -12.50 -6.49 -0.68
CA THR A 185 -13.58 -5.88 -1.47
C THR A 185 -14.84 -5.66 -0.63
N HIS A 186 -15.13 -6.55 0.32
CA HIS A 186 -16.21 -6.36 1.27
C HIS A 186 -15.92 -5.18 2.21
N VAL A 187 -14.71 -5.10 2.77
CA VAL A 187 -14.30 -3.98 3.64
C VAL A 187 -14.43 -2.63 2.95
N ALA A 188 -14.04 -2.54 1.68
CA ALA A 188 -14.16 -1.31 0.88
C ALA A 188 -15.61 -0.82 0.69
N LYS A 189 -16.62 -1.60 1.08
CA LYS A 189 -18.05 -1.27 0.94
C LYS A 189 -18.75 -0.93 2.27
N LEU A 190 -18.04 -0.97 3.40
CA LEU A 190 -18.67 -0.97 4.73
C LEU A 190 -19.01 0.41 5.30
N ASP A 191 -18.26 1.46 4.95
CA ASP A 191 -18.42 2.76 5.61
C ASP A 191 -19.17 3.78 4.74
N LYS A 192 -20.13 4.48 5.37
CA LYS A 192 -20.96 5.52 4.74
C LYS A 192 -20.46 6.93 5.06
N ASP A 193 -19.68 7.08 6.13
CA ASP A 193 -19.16 8.37 6.62
C ASP A 193 -17.71 8.62 6.18
N ALA A 194 -17.12 7.69 5.44
CA ALA A 194 -15.82 7.80 4.78
C ALA A 194 -15.91 7.42 3.29
N SER A 195 -15.03 8.02 2.48
CA SER A 195 -14.82 7.61 1.09
C SER A 195 -13.87 6.41 1.06
N MET A 196 -14.43 5.24 0.75
CA MET A 196 -13.68 4.00 0.60
C MET A 196 -13.50 3.67 -0.88
N PHE A 197 -12.26 3.53 -1.32
CA PHE A 197 -11.89 3.14 -2.67
C PHE A 197 -11.18 1.79 -2.66
N LEU A 198 -11.37 0.99 -3.71
CA LEU A 198 -10.61 -0.23 -3.96
C LEU A 198 -9.83 -0.07 -5.25
N PHE A 199 -8.50 -0.20 -5.18
CA PHE A 199 -7.64 -0.36 -6.34
C PHE A 199 -7.43 -1.85 -6.61
N ASP A 200 -7.93 -2.32 -7.76
CA ASP A 200 -7.86 -3.72 -8.15
C ASP A 200 -6.51 -4.02 -8.83
N THR A 201 -5.49 -4.24 -7.99
CA THR A 201 -4.16 -4.66 -8.46
C THR A 201 -4.21 -6.04 -9.08
N HIS A 202 -5.06 -6.94 -8.56
CA HIS A 202 -5.20 -8.28 -9.11
C HIS A 202 -5.52 -8.22 -10.61
N LYS A 203 -6.54 -7.44 -10.96
CA LYS A 203 -6.97 -7.24 -12.34
C LYS A 203 -5.97 -6.44 -13.16
N LEU A 204 -5.42 -5.35 -12.62
CA LEU A 204 -4.46 -4.51 -13.35
C LEU A 204 -3.24 -5.33 -13.78
N PHE A 205 -2.58 -5.98 -12.82
CA PHE A 205 -1.41 -6.81 -13.10
C PHE A 205 -1.79 -8.02 -13.97
N GLY A 206 -2.94 -8.65 -13.72
CA GLY A 206 -3.47 -9.73 -14.55
C GLY A 206 -3.55 -9.34 -16.02
N ASN A 207 -4.19 -8.21 -16.32
CA ASN A 207 -4.34 -7.71 -17.69
C ASN A 207 -2.98 -7.40 -18.32
N VAL A 208 -2.06 -6.75 -17.60
CA VAL A 208 -0.71 -6.43 -18.12
C VAL A 208 0.09 -7.70 -18.43
N MET A 209 -0.07 -8.76 -17.64
CA MET A 209 0.59 -10.03 -17.93
C MET A 209 -0.07 -10.80 -19.08
N ASP A 210 -1.37 -10.61 -19.32
CA ASP A 210 -2.08 -11.21 -20.46
C ASP A 210 -1.71 -10.53 -21.78
N ASP A 211 -1.60 -9.21 -21.75
CA ASP A 211 -1.16 -8.40 -22.88
C ASP A 211 -0.36 -7.20 -22.36
N PRO A 212 0.99 -7.23 -22.43
CA PRO A 212 1.81 -6.12 -21.98
C PRO A 212 1.61 -4.82 -22.77
N SER A 213 1.01 -4.87 -23.97
CA SER A 213 0.82 -3.69 -24.81
C SER A 213 -0.39 -2.82 -24.43
N ILE A 214 -1.20 -3.25 -23.45
CA ILE A 214 -2.40 -2.50 -23.02
C ILE A 214 -2.07 -1.17 -22.33
N LEU A 215 -0.86 -1.02 -21.79
CA LEU A 215 -0.32 0.23 -21.24
C LEU A 215 0.98 0.59 -21.96
N GLU A 216 1.20 1.88 -22.18
CA GLU A 216 2.43 2.39 -22.79
C GLU A 216 3.66 2.00 -21.96
N GLU A 217 3.53 2.04 -20.63
CA GLU A 217 4.58 1.75 -19.66
C GLU A 217 4.99 0.27 -19.66
N SER A 218 4.08 -0.64 -20.03
CA SER A 218 4.36 -2.09 -20.05
C SER A 218 4.60 -2.66 -21.45
N ALA A 219 4.37 -1.88 -22.51
CA ALA A 219 4.46 -2.37 -23.90
C ALA A 219 5.85 -2.94 -24.27
N GLY A 220 6.89 -2.53 -23.54
CA GLY A 220 8.26 -3.04 -23.69
C GLY A 220 8.57 -4.34 -22.96
N PHE A 221 7.65 -4.87 -22.13
CA PHE A 221 7.93 -6.06 -21.33
C PHE A 221 8.06 -7.30 -22.22
N LYS A 222 9.22 -7.97 -22.10
CA LYS A 222 9.54 -9.19 -22.87
C LYS A 222 9.31 -10.48 -22.08
N ASN A 223 9.22 -10.36 -20.75
CA ASN A 223 9.02 -11.46 -19.83
C ASN A 223 8.16 -10.96 -18.67
N VAL A 224 7.07 -11.68 -18.38
CA VAL A 224 6.12 -11.36 -17.32
C VAL A 224 5.88 -12.53 -16.36
N THR A 225 6.66 -13.62 -16.48
CA THR A 225 6.47 -14.86 -15.70
C THR A 225 7.74 -15.33 -14.98
N GLY A 226 8.93 -14.88 -15.41
CA GLY A 226 10.21 -15.27 -14.84
C GLY A 226 10.84 -14.18 -13.97
N PHE A 227 11.83 -14.58 -13.15
CA PHE A 227 12.66 -13.62 -12.42
C PHE A 227 13.53 -12.79 -13.37
N CYS A 228 13.76 -11.52 -12.99
CA CYS A 228 14.73 -10.67 -13.66
C CYS A 228 16.14 -11.03 -13.16
N PRO A 229 17.08 -11.47 -14.04
CA PRO A 229 18.42 -11.92 -13.62
C PRO A 229 19.32 -10.82 -13.04
N SER A 230 18.95 -9.54 -13.17
CA SER A 230 19.74 -8.39 -12.73
C SER A 230 19.13 -7.64 -11.53
N CYS A 231 18.16 -8.26 -10.84
CA CYS A 231 17.53 -7.71 -9.63
C CYS A 231 18.07 -8.37 -8.33
N GLU A 232 19.15 -9.14 -8.42
CA GLU A 232 19.95 -9.64 -7.27
C GLU A 232 21.20 -8.79 -7.04
#